data_AF-A0A961TXD3-F1
#
_entry.id   AF-A0A961TXD3-F1
#
_cell.length_a   1.000
_cell.length_b   1.000
_cell.length_c   1.000
_cell.angle_alpha   90.00
_cell.angle_beta   90.00
_cell.angle_gamma   90.00
#
_symmetry.space_group_name_H-M   'P 1'
#
loop_
_entity.id
_entity.type
_entity.pdbx_description
1 polymer ?
#
loop_
_entity_poly.entity_id
_entity_poly.type
_entity_poly.pdbx_seq_one_letter_code
_entity_poly.pdbx_strand_id
1 'polypeptide(L)'
;MASISADNHNQTAENHPARIARWVVLAAFPLSLTSPGATVVMALAAICGMFLWRRAGELPKDIARSGIIAAVCYLLVLIVDVVNGGSVATNLLQTGVNYLPLLALAPLAYAIRMSGVTAIQIDRSLQVTVLIAVAISIFGFVTGEPRPGGINLNPIPYGFAILLSSSLLLWRGLGAGRGGLLSLAIAILALLPILLTGSKIVWVCAIASYAIAFGYWV
;
A
#
# COMPACT_ATOMS: atom_id res chain seq x y z
N MET A 1 30.52 -42.96 -0.79
CA MET A 1 30.63 -41.60 -0.18
C MET A 1 30.89 -40.60 -1.29
N ALA A 2 30.26 -39.42 -1.20
CA ALA A 2 30.27 -38.28 -2.13
C ALA A 2 29.20 -38.28 -3.25
N SER A 3 27.98 -37.85 -2.89
CA SER A 3 27.02 -37.21 -3.81
C SER A 3 26.36 -35.98 -3.17
N ILE A 4 27.09 -35.26 -2.31
CA ILE A 4 26.66 -34.01 -1.67
C ILE A 4 27.52 -32.90 -2.27
N SER A 5 27.14 -32.34 -3.42
CA SER A 5 27.79 -31.11 -3.91
C SER A 5 27.03 -30.37 -5.03
N ALA A 6 26.15 -31.04 -5.80
CA ALA A 6 25.52 -30.39 -6.96
C ALA A 6 24.24 -29.60 -6.64
N ASP A 7 23.50 -29.95 -5.57
CA ASP A 7 22.18 -29.33 -5.31
C ASP A 7 22.25 -27.97 -4.57
N ASN A 8 23.36 -27.65 -3.91
CA ASN A 8 23.47 -26.41 -3.12
C ASN A 8 23.78 -25.16 -3.95
N HIS A 9 24.28 -25.30 -5.19
CA HIS A 9 24.58 -24.14 -6.05
C HIS A 9 23.39 -23.67 -6.91
N ASN A 10 22.37 -24.51 -7.11
CA ASN A 10 21.14 -24.07 -7.80
C ASN A 10 20.11 -23.44 -6.85
N GLN A 11 20.09 -23.80 -5.56
CA GLN A 11 19.15 -23.22 -4.59
C GLN A 11 19.46 -21.76 -4.24
N THR A 12 20.70 -21.30 -4.34
CA THR A 12 21.06 -19.91 -3.99
C THR A 12 20.61 -18.89 -5.04
N ALA A 13 20.57 -19.28 -6.31
CA ALA A 13 20.14 -18.42 -7.41
C ALA A 13 18.60 -18.29 -7.51
N GLU A 14 17.85 -19.37 -7.27
CA GLU A 14 16.37 -19.33 -7.26
C GLU A 14 15.77 -18.60 -6.05
N ASN A 15 16.48 -18.58 -4.92
CA ASN A 15 16.03 -17.88 -3.71
C ASN A 15 16.26 -16.36 -3.75
N HIS A 16 17.12 -15.87 -4.64
CA HIS A 16 17.49 -14.46 -4.73
C HIS A 16 16.35 -13.54 -5.22
N PRO A 17 15.63 -13.85 -6.32
CA PRO A 17 14.53 -13.00 -6.80
C PRO A 17 13.35 -12.96 -5.83
N ALA A 18 13.01 -14.09 -5.18
CA ALA A 18 11.95 -14.13 -4.17
C ALA A 18 12.29 -13.28 -2.93
N ARG A 19 13.56 -13.30 -2.50
CA ARG A 19 14.04 -12.50 -1.37
C ARG A 19 14.06 -11.00 -1.68
N ILE A 20 14.43 -10.60 -2.89
CA ILE A 20 14.38 -9.19 -3.32
C ILE A 20 12.92 -8.72 -3.40
N ALA A 21 12.04 -9.51 -4.04
CA ALA A 21 10.62 -9.20 -4.12
C ALA A 21 10.00 -8.99 -2.73
N ARG A 22 10.37 -9.82 -1.75
CA ARG A 22 9.94 -9.71 -0.35
C ARG A 22 10.29 -8.36 0.28
N TRP A 23 11.53 -7.90 0.11
CA TRP A 23 11.96 -6.61 0.66
C TRP A 23 11.31 -5.42 -0.05
N VAL A 24 11.22 -5.48 -1.38
CA VAL A 24 10.57 -4.43 -2.18
C VAL A 24 9.10 -4.27 -1.80
N VAL A 25 8.39 -5.39 -1.65
CA VAL A 25 6.99 -5.42 -1.21
C VAL A 25 6.82 -4.86 0.20
N LEU A 26 7.66 -5.27 1.15
CA LEU A 26 7.56 -4.79 2.53
C LEU A 26 7.95 -3.32 2.66
N ALA A 27 8.92 -2.84 1.89
CA ALA A 27 9.32 -1.43 1.89
C ALA A 27 8.29 -0.51 1.22
N ALA A 28 7.41 -1.03 0.37
CA ALA A 28 6.38 -0.24 -0.31
C ALA A 28 5.44 0.49 0.65
N PHE A 29 5.09 -0.12 1.79
CA PHE A 29 4.21 0.49 2.78
C PHE A 29 4.84 1.73 3.44
N PRO A 30 6.03 1.68 4.08
CA PRO A 30 6.62 2.87 4.68
C PRO A 30 7.06 3.90 3.64
N LEU A 31 7.51 3.47 2.45
CA LEU A 31 7.88 4.38 1.36
C LEU A 31 6.67 5.10 0.76
N SER A 32 5.45 4.60 0.98
CA SER A 32 4.21 5.29 0.59
C SER A 32 4.02 6.63 1.31
N LEU A 33 4.75 6.87 2.41
CA LEU A 33 4.81 8.16 3.10
C LEU A 33 5.78 9.16 2.44
N THR A 34 6.22 8.90 1.21
CA THR A 34 7.04 9.82 0.41
C THR A 34 6.46 9.99 -0.99
N SER A 35 6.40 11.21 -1.53
CA SER A 35 5.57 11.54 -2.71
C SER A 35 6.06 10.94 -4.03
N PRO A 36 7.36 10.95 -4.34
CA PRO A 36 7.86 10.15 -5.44
C PRO A 36 7.91 8.65 -5.08
N GLY A 37 8.13 8.30 -3.82
CA GLY A 37 8.36 6.92 -3.39
C GLY A 37 7.11 6.04 -3.40
N ALA A 38 5.92 6.57 -3.12
CA ALA A 38 4.68 5.79 -3.20
C ALA A 38 4.44 5.30 -4.64
N THR A 39 4.48 6.21 -5.61
CA THR A 39 4.27 5.90 -7.03
C THR A 39 5.40 5.05 -7.58
N VAL A 40 6.66 5.39 -7.26
CA VAL A 40 7.84 4.64 -7.74
C VAL A 40 7.91 3.25 -7.11
N VAL A 41 7.64 3.09 -5.82
CA VAL A 41 7.77 1.78 -5.15
C VAL A 41 6.57 0.89 -5.44
N MET A 42 5.36 1.44 -5.55
CA MET A 42 4.20 0.71 -6.08
C MET A 42 4.44 0.29 -7.54
N ALA A 43 5.02 1.17 -8.37
CA ALA A 43 5.39 0.83 -9.75
C ALA A 43 6.50 -0.23 -9.80
N LEU A 44 7.56 -0.14 -8.98
CA LEU A 44 8.63 -1.12 -8.92
C LEU A 44 8.15 -2.48 -8.41
N ALA A 45 7.30 -2.49 -7.38
CA ALA A 45 6.69 -3.70 -6.86
C ALA A 45 5.70 -4.32 -7.86
N ALA A 46 4.97 -3.50 -8.61
CA ALA A 46 4.12 -3.96 -9.70
C ALA A 46 4.90 -4.45 -10.91
N ILE A 47 6.04 -3.83 -11.26
CA ILE A 47 6.96 -4.32 -12.29
C ILE A 47 7.51 -5.68 -11.91
N CYS A 48 7.90 -5.87 -10.63
CA CYS A 48 8.30 -7.17 -10.10
C CYS A 48 7.15 -8.19 -10.23
N GLY A 49 5.93 -7.79 -9.89
CA GLY A 49 4.72 -8.60 -10.08
C GLY A 49 4.42 -8.98 -11.52
N MET A 50 4.57 -8.04 -12.46
CA MET A 50 4.41 -8.27 -13.90
C MET A 50 5.47 -9.24 -14.44
N PHE A 51 6.72 -9.10 -13.97
CA PHE A 51 7.80 -10.02 -14.34
C PHE A 51 7.52 -11.45 -13.86
N LEU A 52 7.07 -11.60 -12.61
CA LEU A 52 6.69 -12.90 -12.05
C LEU A 52 5.45 -13.47 -12.75
N TRP A 53 4.47 -12.64 -13.10
CA TRP A 53 3.26 -13.07 -13.83
C TRP A 53 3.63 -13.56 -15.23
N ARG A 54 4.45 -12.81 -15.97
CA ARG A 54 4.93 -13.21 -17.30
C ARG A 54 5.65 -14.56 -17.28
N ARG A 55 6.34 -14.88 -16.18
CA ARG A 55 7.03 -16.18 -16.00
C ARG A 55 6.06 -17.32 -15.65
N ALA A 56 4.95 -17.03 -14.98
CA ALA A 56 3.97 -18.02 -14.55
C ALA A 56 2.85 -18.30 -15.58
N GLY A 57 2.65 -17.41 -16.57
CA GLY A 57 1.69 -17.58 -17.66
C GLY A 57 0.25 -17.19 -17.31
N GLU A 58 -0.24 -17.55 -16.13
CA GLU A 58 -1.61 -17.26 -15.70
C GLU A 58 -1.70 -16.60 -14.32
N LEU A 59 -2.63 -15.66 -14.16
CA LEU A 59 -2.95 -15.03 -12.88
C LEU A 59 -4.02 -15.85 -12.14
N PRO A 60 -3.89 -16.06 -10.82
CA PRO A 60 -4.96 -16.64 -10.01
C PRO A 60 -6.27 -15.86 -10.16
N LYS A 61 -7.40 -16.57 -10.26
CA LYS A 61 -8.73 -16.00 -10.58
C LYS A 61 -9.17 -14.89 -9.63
N ASP A 62 -8.79 -14.96 -8.37
CA ASP A 62 -9.12 -13.98 -7.34
C ASP A 62 -8.34 -12.66 -7.51
N ILE A 63 -7.06 -12.74 -7.88
CA ILE A 63 -6.24 -11.56 -8.21
C ILE A 63 -6.69 -10.99 -9.55
N ALA A 64 -7.00 -11.83 -10.54
CA ALA A 64 -7.53 -11.40 -11.83
C ALA A 64 -8.84 -10.60 -11.66
N ARG A 65 -9.77 -11.09 -10.82
CA ARG A 65 -11.02 -10.38 -10.52
C ARG A 65 -10.77 -9.02 -9.88
N SER A 66 -9.85 -8.95 -8.91
CA SER A 66 -9.46 -7.69 -8.26
C SER A 66 -8.81 -6.72 -9.25
N GLY A 67 -7.99 -7.24 -10.16
CA GLY A 67 -7.39 -6.48 -11.26
C GLY A 67 -8.40 -5.91 -12.23
N ILE A 68 -9.44 -6.67 -12.59
CA ILE A 68 -10.54 -6.18 -13.43
C ILE A 68 -11.28 -5.04 -12.73
N ILE A 69 -11.60 -5.19 -11.44
CA ILE A 69 -12.28 -4.14 -10.67
C ILE A 69 -11.39 -2.88 -10.64
N ALA A 70 -10.09 -3.03 -10.35
CA ALA A 70 -9.17 -1.90 -10.32
C ALA A 70 -9.00 -1.23 -11.69
N ALA A 71 -9.00 -2.01 -12.78
CA ALA A 71 -8.97 -1.49 -14.14
C ALA A 71 -10.27 -0.74 -14.50
N VAL A 72 -11.43 -1.24 -14.09
CA VAL A 72 -12.71 -0.54 -14.25
C VAL A 72 -12.70 0.79 -13.48
N CYS A 73 -12.23 0.78 -12.23
CA CYS A 73 -12.08 2.01 -11.45
C CYS A 73 -11.13 3.01 -12.11
N TYR A 74 -9.99 2.53 -12.63
CA TYR A 74 -9.03 3.36 -13.37
C TYR A 74 -9.67 3.99 -14.62
N LEU A 75 -10.42 3.21 -15.40
CA LEU A 75 -11.14 3.71 -16.58
C LEU A 75 -12.21 4.73 -16.20
N LEU A 76 -12.96 4.51 -15.12
CA LEU A 76 -13.96 5.46 -14.64
C LEU A 76 -13.33 6.80 -14.23
N VAL A 77 -12.18 6.76 -13.54
CA VAL A 77 -11.45 7.97 -13.16
C VAL A 77 -10.97 8.73 -14.40
N LEU A 78 -10.43 8.03 -15.41
CA LEU A 78 -10.05 8.64 -16.68
C LEU A 78 -11.26 9.27 -17.40
N ILE A 79 -12.41 8.58 -17.43
CA ILE A 79 -13.63 9.10 -18.05
C ILE A 79 -14.10 10.36 -17.34
N VAL A 80 -14.15 10.35 -16.01
CA VAL A 80 -14.56 11.52 -15.21
C VAL A 80 -13.64 12.72 -15.47
N ASP A 81 -12.34 12.49 -15.56
CA ASP A 81 -11.38 13.57 -15.82
C ASP A 81 -11.50 14.16 -17.24
N VAL A 82 -11.75 13.29 -18.24
CA VAL A 82 -12.03 13.73 -19.62
C VAL A 82 -13.35 14.52 -19.70
N VAL A 83 -14.39 14.07 -19.01
CA VAL A 83 -15.71 14.73 -18.98
C VAL A 83 -15.65 16.08 -18.26
N ASN A 84 -14.80 16.23 -17.24
CA ASN A 84 -14.62 17.47 -16.49
C ASN A 84 -13.87 18.58 -17.26
N GLY A 85 -13.58 18.40 -18.56
CA GLY A 85 -13.26 19.49 -19.47
C GLY A 85 -11.79 19.93 -19.48
N GLY A 86 -10.89 19.14 -18.93
CA GLY A 86 -9.45 19.38 -19.03
C GLY A 86 -8.89 19.17 -20.43
N SER A 87 -7.73 19.76 -20.73
CA SER A 87 -7.02 19.48 -21.99
C SER A 87 -6.74 17.98 -22.10
N VAL A 88 -7.35 17.32 -23.09
CA VAL A 88 -7.38 15.85 -23.19
C VAL A 88 -5.96 15.27 -23.12
N ALA A 89 -4.99 15.84 -23.84
CA ALA A 89 -3.63 15.31 -23.89
C ALA A 89 -2.86 15.46 -22.56
N THR A 90 -2.89 16.64 -21.94
CA THR A 90 -2.11 16.92 -20.72
C THR A 90 -2.76 16.32 -19.47
N ASN A 91 -4.08 16.32 -19.40
CA ASN A 91 -4.83 15.73 -18.28
C ASN A 91 -4.82 14.21 -18.34
N LEU A 92 -4.99 13.57 -19.51
CA LEU A 92 -4.90 12.10 -19.61
C LEU A 92 -3.52 11.58 -19.22
N LEU A 93 -2.45 12.31 -19.55
CA LEU A 93 -1.09 11.91 -19.20
C LEU A 93 -0.86 12.03 -17.69
N GLN A 94 -1.25 13.16 -17.08
CA GLN A 94 -1.14 13.34 -15.64
C GLN A 94 -2.03 12.36 -14.88
N THR A 95 -3.30 12.22 -15.26
CA THR A 95 -4.26 11.30 -14.65
C THR A 95 -3.81 9.85 -14.85
N GLY A 96 -3.40 9.46 -16.06
CA GLY A 96 -2.90 8.11 -16.32
C GLY A 96 -1.69 7.74 -15.46
N VAL A 97 -0.74 8.66 -15.30
CA VAL A 97 0.43 8.45 -14.44
C VAL A 97 0.06 8.47 -12.95
N ASN A 98 -0.80 9.39 -12.52
CA ASN A 98 -1.23 9.55 -11.13
C ASN A 98 -2.06 8.35 -10.64
N TYR A 99 -2.82 7.72 -11.53
CA TYR A 99 -3.67 6.57 -11.21
C TYR A 99 -3.10 5.23 -11.69
N LEU A 100 -1.88 5.21 -12.25
CA LEU A 100 -1.12 4.00 -12.54
C LEU A 100 -1.07 3.00 -11.36
N PRO A 101 -1.00 3.44 -10.08
CA PRO A 101 -1.12 2.56 -8.93
C PRO A 101 -2.38 1.67 -8.90
N LEU A 102 -3.50 2.09 -9.49
CA LEU A 102 -4.70 1.26 -9.61
C LEU A 102 -4.49 0.08 -10.56
N LEU A 103 -3.82 0.30 -11.69
CA LEU A 103 -3.47 -0.79 -12.62
C LEU A 103 -2.37 -1.70 -12.06
N ALA A 104 -1.47 -1.12 -11.25
CA ALA A 104 -0.40 -1.82 -10.55
C ALA A 104 -0.89 -2.75 -9.43
N LEU A 105 -2.16 -2.69 -9.04
CA LEU A 105 -2.71 -3.36 -7.86
C LEU A 105 -2.73 -4.89 -7.99
N ALA A 106 -3.11 -5.41 -9.15
CA ALA A 106 -3.09 -6.86 -9.41
C ALA A 106 -1.66 -7.43 -9.52
N PRO A 107 -0.73 -6.80 -10.27
CA PRO A 107 0.68 -7.19 -10.25
C PRO A 107 1.28 -7.12 -8.84
N LEU A 108 0.98 -6.08 -8.06
CA LEU A 108 1.44 -5.96 -6.68
C LEU A 108 0.91 -7.09 -5.79
N ALA A 109 -0.39 -7.40 -5.86
CA ALA A 109 -1.00 -8.50 -5.12
C ALA A 109 -0.37 -9.84 -5.49
N TYR A 110 -0.06 -10.04 -6.77
CA TYR A 110 0.67 -11.21 -7.25
C TYR A 110 2.11 -11.26 -6.73
N ALA A 111 2.83 -10.14 -6.73
CA ALA A 111 4.17 -10.03 -6.15
C ALA A 111 4.17 -10.38 -4.65
N ILE A 112 3.20 -9.86 -3.89
CA ILE A 112 3.01 -10.21 -2.47
C ILE A 112 2.82 -11.72 -2.31
N ARG A 113 1.90 -12.32 -3.08
CA ARG A 113 1.62 -13.76 -3.03
C ARG A 113 2.86 -14.61 -3.31
N MET A 114 3.63 -14.24 -4.33
CA MET A 114 4.80 -15.01 -4.76
C MET A 114 6.05 -14.74 -3.90
N SER A 115 6.11 -13.61 -3.21
CA SER A 115 7.26 -13.23 -2.37
C SER A 115 7.38 -14.02 -1.05
N GLY A 116 6.39 -14.85 -0.72
CA GLY A 116 6.36 -15.61 0.54
C GLY A 116 6.27 -14.70 1.78
N VAL A 117 5.83 -13.45 1.62
CA VAL A 117 5.58 -12.52 2.73
C VAL A 117 4.43 -13.08 3.57
N THR A 118 4.69 -13.27 4.85
CA THR A 118 3.64 -13.75 5.76
C THR A 118 2.73 -12.62 6.20
N ALA A 119 1.51 -12.96 6.61
CA ALA A 119 0.54 -12.00 7.10
C ALA A 119 1.07 -11.17 8.29
N ILE A 120 1.94 -11.74 9.12
CA ILE A 120 2.62 -11.07 10.25
C ILE A 120 3.61 -10.01 9.76
N GLN A 121 4.31 -10.27 8.66
CA GLN A 121 5.28 -9.32 8.11
C GLN A 121 4.60 -8.11 7.48
N ILE A 122 3.46 -8.32 6.82
CA ILE A 122 2.61 -7.23 6.34
C ILE A 122 2.16 -6.38 7.52
N ASP A 123 1.64 -6.99 8.58
CA ASP A 123 1.20 -6.27 9.78
C ASP A 123 2.33 -5.43 10.38
N ARG A 124 3.51 -6.02 10.54
CA ARG A 124 4.67 -5.27 11.04
C ARG A 124 5.05 -4.11 10.13
N SER A 125 4.97 -4.27 8.81
CA SER A 125 5.27 -3.17 7.89
C SER A 125 4.23 -2.05 7.94
N LEU A 126 2.94 -2.40 8.05
CA LEU A 126 1.85 -1.43 8.26
C LEU A 126 2.02 -0.70 9.59
N GLN A 127 2.39 -1.42 10.66
CA GLN A 127 2.66 -0.85 11.98
C GLN A 127 3.82 0.14 11.92
N VAL A 128 4.94 -0.24 11.30
CA VAL A 128 6.09 0.65 11.09
C VAL A 128 5.69 1.88 10.28
N THR A 129 4.88 1.72 9.24
CA THR A 129 4.36 2.83 8.44
C THR A 129 3.61 3.83 9.32
N VAL A 130 2.66 3.37 10.14
CA VAL A 130 1.92 4.25 11.05
C VAL A 130 2.84 4.91 12.08
N LEU A 131 3.78 4.17 12.68
CA LEU A 131 4.70 4.72 13.68
C LEU A 131 5.62 5.82 13.09
N ILE A 132 6.11 5.63 11.86
CA ILE A 132 6.87 6.65 11.14
C ILE A 132 5.99 7.87 10.88
N ALA A 133 4.74 7.68 10.46
CA ALA A 133 3.81 8.79 10.24
C ALA A 133 3.56 9.59 11.51
N VAL A 134 3.36 8.92 12.65
CA VAL A 134 3.21 9.56 13.96
C VAL A 134 4.46 10.37 14.31
N ALA A 135 5.66 9.80 14.14
CA ALA A 135 6.92 10.50 14.41
C ALA A 135 7.10 11.75 13.55
N ILE A 136 6.83 11.66 12.23
CA ILE A 136 6.86 12.81 11.31
C ILE A 136 5.85 13.87 11.75
N SER A 137 4.66 13.46 12.17
CA SER A 137 3.59 14.39 12.55
C SER A 137 3.87 15.10 13.88
N ILE A 138 4.42 14.40 14.87
CA ILE A 138 4.87 15.00 16.13
C ILE A 138 6.02 15.98 15.86
N PHE A 139 6.99 15.58 15.04
CA PHE A 139 8.10 16.45 14.68
C PHE A 139 7.60 17.74 14.01
N GLY A 140 6.75 17.63 12.99
CA GLY A 140 6.15 18.78 12.31
C GLY A 140 5.35 19.68 13.26
N PHE A 141 4.60 19.10 14.20
CA PHE A 141 3.88 19.85 15.22
C PHE A 141 4.83 20.63 16.14
N VAL A 142 5.93 20.02 16.58
CA VAL A 142 6.93 20.65 17.45
C VAL A 142 7.70 21.76 16.71
N THR A 143 7.99 21.59 15.42
CA THR A 143 8.69 22.59 14.62
C THR A 143 7.80 23.73 14.11
N GLY A 144 6.49 23.70 14.43
CA GLY A 144 5.54 24.73 14.02
C GLY A 144 5.13 24.66 12.54
N GLU A 145 5.37 23.53 11.88
CA GLU A 145 4.92 23.30 10.51
C GLU A 145 3.39 23.17 10.50
N PRO A 146 2.67 23.95 9.67
CA PRO A 146 1.23 24.11 9.80
C PRO A 146 0.45 22.82 9.53
N ARG A 147 1.01 21.87 8.77
CA ARG A 147 0.40 20.56 8.49
C ARG A 147 1.50 19.53 8.21
N PRO A 148 1.54 18.40 8.93
CA PRO A 148 2.45 17.32 8.55
C PRO A 148 2.06 16.76 7.18
N GLY A 149 3.03 16.82 6.27
CA GLY A 149 3.08 16.04 5.06
C GLY A 149 4.19 15.01 5.18
N GLY A 150 4.05 13.87 4.52
CA GLY A 150 5.18 12.95 4.35
C GLY A 150 6.33 13.65 3.61
N ILE A 151 7.52 13.04 3.56
CA ILE A 151 8.67 13.64 2.87
C ILE A 151 8.28 13.85 1.39
N ASN A 152 8.03 15.11 1.01
CA ASN A 152 7.50 15.58 -0.27
C ASN A 152 5.99 15.33 -0.57
N LEU A 153 5.18 14.81 0.36
CA LEU A 153 3.73 14.62 0.16
C LEU A 153 2.91 15.80 0.63
N ASN A 154 1.90 16.15 -0.18
CA ASN A 154 0.81 17.00 0.29
C ASN A 154 0.04 16.29 1.43
N PRO A 155 -0.58 17.05 2.37
CA PRO A 155 -1.28 16.48 3.52
C PRO A 155 -2.38 15.47 3.17
N ILE A 156 -3.04 15.64 2.01
CA ILE A 156 -4.16 14.79 1.60
C ILE A 156 -3.70 13.37 1.22
N PRO A 157 -2.81 13.16 0.22
CA PRO A 157 -2.25 11.83 -0.07
C PRO A 157 -1.58 11.15 1.12
N TYR A 158 -0.87 11.93 1.95
CA TYR A 158 -0.26 11.44 3.19
C TYR A 158 -1.32 10.88 4.14
N GLY A 159 -2.41 11.62 4.37
CA GLY A 159 -3.54 11.16 5.18
C GLY A 159 -4.19 9.89 4.67
N PHE A 160 -4.34 9.74 3.34
CA PHE A 160 -4.89 8.52 2.74
C PHE A 160 -3.97 7.29 2.87
N ALA A 161 -2.65 7.46 2.77
CA ALA A 161 -1.70 6.36 2.98
C ALA A 161 -1.76 5.81 4.41
N ILE A 162 -1.86 6.72 5.39
CA ILE A 162 -2.03 6.36 6.80
C ILE A 162 -3.39 5.73 7.02
N LEU A 163 -4.47 6.31 6.46
CA LEU A 163 -5.81 5.78 6.57
C LEU A 163 -5.88 4.33 6.09
N LEU A 164 -5.33 4.04 4.90
CA LEU A 164 -5.28 2.68 4.36
C LEU A 164 -4.58 1.72 5.34
N SER A 165 -3.38 2.09 5.79
CA SER A 165 -2.60 1.26 6.71
C SER A 165 -3.33 1.01 8.03
N SER A 166 -3.94 2.06 8.60
CA SER A 166 -4.69 1.97 9.85
C SER A 166 -5.97 1.15 9.71
N SER A 167 -6.67 1.25 8.59
CA SER A 167 -7.91 0.51 8.34
C SER A 167 -7.64 -1.00 8.24
N LEU A 168 -6.54 -1.39 7.59
CA LEU A 168 -6.11 -2.78 7.52
C LEU A 168 -5.70 -3.32 8.89
N LEU A 169 -4.96 -2.52 9.68
CA LEU A 169 -4.59 -2.89 11.04
C LEU A 169 -5.81 -3.00 11.97
N LEU A 170 -6.79 -2.10 11.82
CA LEU A 170 -8.06 -2.14 12.56
C LEU A 170 -8.82 -3.43 12.23
N TRP A 171 -9.04 -3.72 10.95
CA TRP A 171 -9.76 -4.91 10.51
C TRP A 171 -9.13 -6.19 11.03
N ARG A 172 -7.80 -6.30 10.93
CA ARG A 172 -7.05 -7.46 11.41
C ARG A 172 -7.02 -7.54 12.93
N GLY A 173 -6.95 -6.39 13.60
CA GLY A 173 -6.99 -6.29 15.04
C GLY A 173 -8.32 -6.76 15.63
N LEU A 174 -9.44 -6.33 15.03
CA LEU A 174 -10.79 -6.77 15.40
C LEU A 174 -10.98 -8.28 15.15
N GLY A 175 -10.54 -8.78 13.99
CA GLY A 175 -10.68 -10.19 13.63
C GLY A 175 -9.80 -11.16 14.43
N ALA A 176 -8.71 -10.70 15.03
CA ALA A 176 -7.79 -11.53 15.82
C ALA A 176 -8.11 -11.58 17.33
N GLY A 177 -9.15 -10.86 17.79
CA GLY A 177 -9.52 -10.79 19.21
C GLY A 177 -8.33 -10.33 20.08
N ARG A 178 -8.04 -11.05 21.17
CA ARG A 178 -6.95 -10.71 22.11
C ARG A 178 -5.56 -10.67 21.46
N GLY A 179 -5.34 -11.44 20.37
CA GLY A 179 -4.08 -11.43 19.63
C GLY A 179 -3.86 -10.18 18.77
N GLY A 180 -4.92 -9.37 18.56
CA GLY A 180 -4.92 -8.18 17.70
C GLY A 180 -4.69 -6.84 18.40
N LEU A 181 -4.50 -6.84 19.72
CA LEU A 181 -4.45 -5.60 20.53
C LEU A 181 -3.40 -4.59 20.06
N LEU A 182 -2.22 -5.05 19.66
CA LEU A 182 -1.17 -4.16 19.14
C LEU A 182 -1.61 -3.48 17.84
N SER A 183 -2.22 -4.21 16.91
CA SER A 183 -2.72 -3.66 15.65
C SER A 183 -3.89 -2.70 15.89
N LEU A 184 -4.76 -2.98 16.86
CA LEU A 184 -5.81 -2.06 17.30
C LEU A 184 -5.23 -0.76 17.87
N ALA A 185 -4.27 -0.87 18.79
CA ALA A 185 -3.65 0.29 19.42
C ALA A 185 -2.95 1.17 18.37
N ILE A 186 -2.25 0.56 17.41
CA ILE A 186 -1.57 1.30 16.35
C ILE A 186 -2.57 1.90 15.36
N ALA A 187 -3.67 1.22 15.03
CA ALA A 187 -4.74 1.79 14.22
C ALA A 187 -5.32 3.04 14.89
N ILE A 188 -5.61 2.99 16.20
CA ILE A 188 -6.09 4.16 16.96
C ILE A 188 -5.05 5.28 16.95
N LEU A 189 -3.77 4.96 17.16
CA LEU A 189 -2.68 5.93 17.13
C LEU A 189 -2.57 6.65 15.77
N ALA A 190 -2.93 5.97 14.68
CA ALA A 190 -2.95 6.55 13.33
C ALA A 190 -3.94 7.70 13.15
N LEU A 191 -4.93 7.84 14.04
CA LEU A 191 -5.86 8.97 14.02
C LEU A 191 -5.14 10.31 14.25
N LEU A 192 -4.07 10.33 15.05
CA LEU A 192 -3.29 11.54 15.31
C LEU A 192 -2.75 12.17 14.01
N PRO A 193 -1.91 11.49 13.21
CA PRO A 193 -1.40 12.06 11.97
C PRO A 193 -2.53 12.31 10.93
N ILE A 194 -3.60 11.51 10.91
CA ILE A 194 -4.78 11.75 10.05
C ILE A 194 -5.47 13.08 10.39
N LEU A 195 -5.70 13.35 11.67
CA LEU A 195 -6.32 14.60 12.12
C LEU A 195 -5.42 15.79 11.81
N LEU A 196 -4.11 15.65 12.05
CA LEU A 196 -3.13 16.71 11.79
C LEU A 196 -3.00 17.07 10.30
N THR A 197 -3.44 16.22 9.37
CA THR A 197 -3.50 16.61 7.94
C THR A 197 -4.40 17.82 7.67
N GLY A 198 -5.36 18.11 8.57
CA GLY A 198 -6.35 19.19 8.39
C GLY A 198 -7.35 18.96 7.25
N SER A 199 -7.40 17.73 6.69
CA SER A 199 -8.20 17.42 5.51
C SER A 199 -9.55 16.79 5.89
N LYS A 200 -10.63 17.56 5.73
CA LYS A 200 -12.00 17.11 6.01
C LYS A 200 -12.37 15.84 5.22
N ILE A 201 -11.94 15.72 3.97
CA ILE A 201 -12.24 14.54 3.16
C ILE A 201 -11.57 13.28 3.72
N VAL A 202 -10.32 13.39 4.18
CA VAL A 202 -9.62 12.27 4.81
C VAL A 202 -10.30 11.89 6.12
N TRP A 203 -10.77 12.86 6.90
CA TRP A 203 -11.50 12.59 8.15
C TRP A 203 -12.82 11.84 7.91
N VAL A 204 -13.62 12.28 6.93
CA VAL A 204 -14.87 11.60 6.57
C VAL A 204 -14.60 10.17 6.10
N CYS A 205 -13.59 9.97 5.26
CA CYS A 205 -13.18 8.62 4.82
C CYS A 205 -12.69 7.76 6.00
N ALA A 206 -11.98 8.34 6.97
CA ALA A 206 -11.54 7.64 8.16
C ALA A 206 -12.71 7.16 9.01
N ILE A 207 -13.67 8.05 9.28
CA ILE A 207 -14.89 7.72 10.02
C ILE A 207 -15.65 6.59 9.31
N ALA A 208 -15.88 6.73 8.00
CA ALA A 208 -16.59 5.71 7.22
C ALA A 208 -15.87 4.36 7.24
N SER A 209 -14.56 4.35 7.01
CA SER A 209 -13.75 3.12 7.03
C SER A 209 -13.80 2.42 8.39
N TYR A 210 -13.65 3.17 9.47
CA TYR A 210 -13.67 2.62 10.83
C TYR A 210 -15.08 2.12 11.19
N ALA A 211 -16.13 2.87 10.85
CA ALA A 211 -17.51 2.45 11.06
C ALA A 211 -17.84 1.13 10.32
N ILE A 212 -17.39 0.99 9.07
CA ILE A 212 -17.55 -0.25 8.29
C ILE A 212 -16.80 -1.41 8.97
N ALA A 213 -15.56 -1.19 9.40
CA ALA A 213 -14.78 -2.22 10.09
C ALA A 213 -15.44 -2.66 11.40
N PHE A 214 -15.91 -1.71 12.22
CA PHE A 214 -16.61 -2.03 13.46
C PHE A 214 -17.94 -2.76 13.20
N GLY A 215 -18.78 -2.25 12.30
CA GLY A 215 -20.09 -2.86 12.01
C GLY A 215 -20.02 -4.25 11.37
N TYR A 216 -18.87 -4.66 10.84
CA TYR A 216 -18.66 -6.03 10.36
C TYR A 216 -18.29 -7.00 11.48
N TRP A 217 -17.54 -6.53 12.49
CA TRP A 217 -16.94 -7.39 13.52
C TRP A 217 -17.65 -7.35 14.89
N VAL A 218 -18.50 -6.35 15.13
CA VAL A 218 -19.32 -6.18 16.34
C VAL A 218 -20.77 -6.55 16.03
#